data_AF-A0A9D7DX03-F1
#
_entry.id   AF-A0A9D7DX03-F1
#
_cell.length_a   1.000
_cell.length_b   1.000
_cell.length_c   1.000
_cell.angle_alpha   90.00
_cell.angle_beta   90.00
_cell.angle_gamma   90.00
#
_symmetry.space_group_name_H-M   'P 1'
#
loop_
_entity.id
_entity.type
_entity.pdbx_description
1 polymer ?
#
loop_
_entity_poly.entity_id
_entity_poly.type
_entity_poly.pdbx_seq_one_letter_code
_entity_poly.pdbx_strand_id
1 'polypeptide(L)'
;MTNVSVTLSGLDADWAKACRNAVTRLNFLFKQNGIAVVLSAGGSKGPTITVSTDPGIKGDAVHGRTSAESDGANRLIQAKVGLPEKVTINTPQGVRKAGTGILEIIAAHEFVHALGQAEHSSHLMAQTFYKEPGDNAAGDKLKAGGVKLPPLLLAPDTVDTLKGIWS
;
A
#
# COMPACT_ATOMS: atom_id res chain seq x y z
N MET A 1 3.91 14.44 -15.50
CA MET A 1 3.58 13.16 -14.83
C MET A 1 4.87 12.43 -14.56
N THR A 2 5.16 12.18 -13.29
CA THR A 2 6.43 11.60 -12.83
C THR A 2 6.31 10.09 -12.72
N ASN A 3 7.26 9.36 -13.28
CA ASN A 3 7.34 7.91 -13.13
C ASN A 3 8.14 7.56 -11.89
N VAL A 4 7.57 6.72 -11.03
CA VAL A 4 8.22 6.17 -9.84
C VAL A 4 8.34 4.65 -10.03
N SER A 5 9.55 4.13 -9.90
CA SER A 5 9.80 2.69 -10.01
C SER A 5 9.46 1.98 -8.71
N VAL A 6 8.77 0.85 -8.79
CA VAL A 6 8.53 -0.06 -7.68
C VAL A 6 9.31 -1.35 -7.93
N THR A 7 10.39 -1.53 -7.18
CA THR A 7 11.30 -2.67 -7.27
C THR A 7 10.93 -3.70 -6.21
N LEU A 8 10.51 -4.89 -6.67
CA LEU A 8 10.09 -5.98 -5.79
C LEU A 8 11.25 -6.95 -5.59
N SER A 9 11.69 -7.15 -4.34
CA SER A 9 12.82 -8.02 -4.01
C SER A 9 12.50 -8.92 -2.81
N GLY A 10 12.84 -10.20 -2.90
CA GLY A 10 12.67 -11.15 -1.79
C GLY A 10 11.21 -11.38 -1.37
N LEU A 11 10.23 -11.05 -2.22
CA LEU A 11 8.81 -11.28 -1.95
C LEU A 11 8.38 -12.68 -2.40
N ASP A 12 7.45 -13.28 -1.67
CA ASP A 12 6.73 -14.46 -2.16
C ASP A 12 5.75 -14.10 -3.31
N ALA A 13 5.15 -15.13 -3.90
CA ALA A 13 4.25 -14.94 -5.04
C ALA A 13 3.01 -14.11 -4.70
N ASP A 14 2.48 -14.23 -3.47
CA ASP A 14 1.28 -13.53 -3.03
C ASP A 14 1.56 -12.04 -2.84
N TRP A 15 2.67 -11.69 -2.16
CA TRP A 15 3.10 -10.31 -2.01
C TRP A 15 3.49 -9.66 -3.32
N ALA A 16 4.22 -10.38 -4.19
CA ALA A 16 4.59 -9.85 -5.50
C ALA A 16 3.35 -9.57 -6.35
N LYS A 17 2.32 -10.43 -6.29
CA LYS A 17 1.03 -10.21 -6.95
C LYS A 17 0.28 -9.02 -6.34
N ALA A 18 0.19 -8.95 -5.01
CA ALA A 18 -0.47 -7.86 -4.30
C ALA A 18 0.15 -6.49 -4.61
N CYS A 19 1.49 -6.39 -4.65
CA CYS A 19 2.18 -5.15 -5.02
C CYS A 19 1.87 -4.71 -6.45
N ARG A 20 1.85 -5.65 -7.41
CA ARG A 20 1.49 -5.34 -8.81
C ARG A 20 0.04 -4.88 -8.95
N ASN A 21 -0.88 -5.48 -8.20
CA ASN A 21 -2.26 -5.05 -8.14
C ASN A 21 -2.38 -3.64 -7.53
N ALA A 22 -1.68 -3.38 -6.42
CA ALA A 22 -1.65 -2.08 -5.77
C ALA A 22 -1.15 -0.99 -6.72
N VAL A 23 -0.04 -1.23 -7.45
CA VAL A 23 0.47 -0.34 -8.51
C VAL A 23 -0.61 -0.04 -9.55
N THR A 24 -1.27 -1.08 -10.06
CA THR A 24 -2.30 -0.94 -11.11
C THR A 24 -3.48 -0.11 -10.60
N ARG A 25 -3.97 -0.40 -9.40
CA ARG A 25 -5.15 0.23 -8.82
C ARG A 25 -4.87 1.66 -8.35
N LEU A 26 -3.70 1.92 -7.77
CA LEU A 26 -3.26 3.27 -7.44
C LEU A 26 -3.10 4.12 -8.70
N ASN A 27 -2.48 3.62 -9.76
CA ASN A 27 -2.38 4.36 -11.03
C ASN A 27 -3.75 4.73 -11.60
N PHE A 28 -4.74 3.82 -11.53
CA PHE A 28 -6.11 4.13 -11.91
C PHE A 28 -6.69 5.28 -11.06
N LEU A 29 -6.54 5.20 -9.74
CA LEU A 29 -7.05 6.21 -8.80
C LEU A 29 -6.33 7.55 -8.96
N PHE A 30 -5.01 7.54 -9.16
CA PHE A 30 -4.20 8.75 -9.40
C PHE A 30 -4.64 9.45 -10.69
N LYS A 31 -4.83 8.70 -11.77
CA LYS A 31 -5.35 9.25 -13.03
C LYS A 31 -6.76 9.84 -12.84
N GLN A 32 -7.66 9.11 -12.18
CA GLN A 32 -9.04 9.57 -11.95
C GLN A 32 -9.07 10.87 -11.13
N ASN A 33 -8.15 11.03 -10.18
CA ASN A 33 -8.09 12.18 -9.29
C ASN A 33 -7.16 13.29 -9.77
N GLY A 34 -6.41 13.11 -10.86
CA GLY A 34 -5.45 14.11 -11.37
C GLY A 34 -4.17 14.26 -10.54
N ILE A 35 -3.71 13.19 -9.89
CA ILE A 35 -2.39 13.13 -9.23
C ILE A 35 -1.36 12.77 -10.29
N ALA A 36 -0.32 13.59 -10.49
CA ALA A 36 0.61 13.43 -11.62
C ALA A 36 1.76 12.44 -11.35
N VAL A 37 1.44 11.28 -10.76
CA VAL A 37 2.37 10.16 -10.51
C VAL A 37 1.93 8.91 -11.26
N VAL A 38 2.88 8.15 -11.78
CA VAL A 38 2.67 6.79 -12.28
C VAL A 38 3.69 5.86 -11.64
N LEU A 39 3.18 4.83 -10.96
CA LEU A 39 3.98 3.74 -10.41
C LEU A 39 4.25 2.70 -11.51
N SER A 40 5.48 2.19 -11.58
CA SER A 40 5.86 1.14 -12.53
C SER A 40 6.55 -0.02 -11.81
N ALA A 41 5.96 -1.21 -11.82
CA ALA A 41 6.60 -2.40 -11.27
C ALA A 41 7.74 -2.85 -12.20
N GLY A 42 9.00 -2.59 -11.83
CA GLY A 42 10.19 -3.03 -12.57
C GLY A 42 10.85 -2.01 -13.51
N GLY A 43 10.79 -0.70 -13.21
CA GLY A 43 11.53 0.34 -13.94
C GLY A 43 12.94 0.61 -13.37
N SER A 44 13.79 1.31 -14.13
CA SER A 44 15.17 1.65 -13.72
C SER A 44 15.50 3.15 -13.73
N LYS A 45 14.52 4.02 -13.99
CA LYS A 45 14.73 5.47 -14.07
C LYS A 45 13.75 6.22 -13.18
N GLY A 46 14.25 7.24 -12.50
CA GLY A 46 13.48 8.11 -11.61
C GLY A 46 13.48 7.65 -10.15
N PRO A 47 12.63 8.26 -9.31
CA PRO A 47 12.50 7.88 -7.92
C PRO A 47 12.14 6.40 -7.77
N THR A 48 12.66 5.76 -6.73
CA THR A 48 12.53 4.31 -6.56
C THR A 48 11.95 3.94 -5.20
N ILE A 49 10.95 3.06 -5.19
CA ILE A 49 10.42 2.37 -4.01
C ILE A 49 10.94 0.93 -4.06
N THR A 50 11.79 0.55 -3.11
CA THR A 50 12.25 -0.84 -2.97
C THR A 50 11.39 -1.55 -1.94
N VAL A 51 10.83 -2.70 -2.31
CA VAL A 51 9.86 -3.45 -1.52
C VAL A 51 10.42 -4.82 -1.16
N SER A 52 10.42 -5.15 0.13
CA SER A 52 10.77 -6.47 0.65
C SER A 52 9.89 -6.83 1.86
N THR A 53 9.92 -8.08 2.30
CA THR A 53 9.35 -8.43 3.61
C THR A 53 10.32 -8.04 4.73
N ASP A 54 9.78 -7.76 5.93
CA ASP A 54 10.52 -7.46 7.15
C ASP A 54 10.12 -8.47 8.26
N PRO A 55 11.02 -9.37 8.71
CA PRO A 55 10.75 -10.33 9.78
C PRO A 55 10.41 -9.68 11.13
N GLY A 56 10.76 -8.41 11.32
CA GLY A 56 10.41 -7.63 12.50
C GLY A 56 8.93 -7.23 12.55
N ILE A 57 8.18 -7.42 11.46
CA ILE A 57 6.75 -7.09 11.39
C ILE A 57 5.92 -8.35 11.59
N LYS A 58 5.18 -8.37 12.71
CA LYS A 58 4.35 -9.53 13.11
C LYS A 58 3.19 -9.73 12.14
N GLY A 59 2.74 -10.98 12.02
CA GLY A 59 1.70 -11.32 11.03
C GLY A 59 0.26 -10.92 11.38
N ASP A 60 0.06 -10.40 12.59
CA ASP A 60 -1.16 -9.71 12.97
C ASP A 60 -1.20 -8.25 12.50
N ALA A 61 -0.08 -7.70 12.02
CA ALA A 61 0.00 -6.36 11.48
C ALA A 61 -0.97 -6.15 10.31
N VAL A 62 -1.40 -4.90 10.17
CA VAL A 62 -2.27 -4.39 9.10
C VAL A 62 -1.62 -3.22 8.36
N HIS A 63 -0.30 -3.08 8.55
CA HIS A 63 0.59 -2.08 7.97
C HIS A 63 1.97 -2.70 7.80
N GLY A 64 2.77 -2.09 6.93
CA GLY A 64 4.20 -2.32 6.83
C GLY A 64 4.99 -1.29 7.62
N ARG A 65 6.21 -1.04 7.15
CA ARG A 65 7.07 0.05 7.60
C ARG A 65 7.70 0.70 6.38
N THR A 66 7.45 1.99 6.21
CA THR A 66 8.02 2.78 5.12
C THR A 66 9.03 3.79 5.65
N SER A 67 10.18 3.88 4.98
CA SER A 67 11.10 5.01 5.10
C SER A 67 11.33 5.61 3.72
N ALA A 68 11.28 6.94 3.63
CA ALA A 68 11.43 7.67 2.38
C ALA A 68 12.39 8.84 2.54
N GLU A 69 13.25 9.02 1.54
CA GLU A 69 14.07 10.20 1.34
C GLU A 69 13.39 11.06 0.28
N SER A 70 13.22 12.35 0.58
CA SER A 70 12.55 13.31 -0.29
C SER A 70 13.42 14.52 -0.59
N ASP A 71 13.16 15.19 -1.71
CA ASP A 71 13.80 16.45 -2.06
C ASP A 71 13.22 17.64 -1.27
N GLY A 72 13.71 18.86 -1.53
CA GLY A 72 13.24 20.08 -0.88
C GLY A 72 11.77 20.47 -1.17
N ALA A 73 11.11 19.77 -2.10
CA ALA A 73 9.69 19.89 -2.41
C ALA A 73 8.88 18.69 -1.91
N ASN A 74 9.46 17.86 -1.02
CA ASN A 74 8.88 16.62 -0.49
C ASN A 74 8.59 15.55 -1.54
N ARG A 75 9.19 15.63 -2.74
CA ARG A 75 9.06 14.59 -3.76
C ARG A 75 10.02 13.47 -3.46
N LEU A 76 9.56 12.23 -3.65
CA LEU A 76 10.37 11.03 -3.44
C LEU A 76 11.66 11.08 -4.27
N ILE A 77 12.78 10.77 -3.62
CA ILE A 77 14.04 10.38 -4.26
C ILE A 77 14.16 8.85 -4.22
N GLN A 78 14.07 8.28 -3.01
CA GLN A 78 14.08 6.83 -2.80
C GLN A 78 13.31 6.45 -1.54
N ALA A 79 12.69 5.27 -1.53
CA ALA A 79 12.01 4.71 -0.37
C ALA A 79 12.29 3.22 -0.22
N LYS A 80 12.22 2.77 1.03
CA LYS A 80 12.22 1.35 1.41
C LYS A 80 10.89 1.05 2.08
N VAL A 81 10.21 0.03 1.58
CA VAL A 81 8.96 -0.50 2.11
C VAL A 81 9.20 -1.91 2.62
N GLY A 82 9.05 -2.09 3.93
CA GLY A 82 9.04 -3.39 4.59
C GLY A 82 7.60 -3.87 4.79
N LEU A 83 7.25 -5.01 4.22
CA LEU A 83 5.93 -5.64 4.36
C LEU A 83 5.97 -6.77 5.40
N PRO A 84 4.86 -7.09 6.09
CA PRO A 84 4.80 -8.27 6.95
C PRO A 84 5.18 -9.55 6.19
N GLU A 85 5.99 -10.45 6.78
CA GLU A 85 6.31 -11.75 6.13
C GLU A 85 5.06 -12.58 5.84
N LYS A 86 4.05 -12.48 6.69
CA LYS A 86 2.76 -13.14 6.52
C LYS A 86 1.68 -12.23 7.10
N VAL A 87 0.47 -12.30 6.56
CA VAL A 87 -0.71 -11.66 7.17
C VAL A 87 -1.73 -12.75 7.46
N THR A 88 -2.17 -12.84 8.70
CA THR A 88 -3.15 -13.83 9.13
C THR A 88 -4.47 -13.19 9.51
N ILE A 89 -5.54 -13.97 9.41
CA ILE A 89 -6.88 -13.60 9.84
C ILE A 89 -7.45 -14.71 10.73
N ASN A 90 -8.08 -14.28 11.83
CA ASN A 90 -8.77 -15.18 12.75
C ASN A 90 -10.20 -15.37 12.26
N THR A 91 -10.60 -16.63 12.05
CA THR A 91 -11.96 -17.02 11.66
C THR A 91 -12.55 -17.96 12.71
N PRO A 92 -13.87 -18.19 12.73
CA PRO A 92 -14.47 -19.20 13.60
C PRO A 92 -13.88 -20.61 13.40
N GLN A 93 -13.37 -20.92 12.21
CA GLN A 93 -12.76 -22.21 11.86
C GLN A 93 -11.24 -22.26 12.15
N GLY A 94 -10.66 -21.17 12.66
CA GLY A 94 -9.24 -21.07 13.01
C GLY A 94 -8.51 -19.94 12.29
N VAL A 95 -7.19 -19.89 12.50
CA VAL A 95 -6.31 -18.89 11.87
C VAL A 95 -5.94 -19.35 10.47
N ARG A 96 -6.09 -18.47 9.49
CA ARG A 96 -5.64 -18.72 8.11
C ARG A 96 -4.86 -17.53 7.55
N LYS A 97 -4.22 -17.74 6.40
CA LYS A 97 -3.63 -16.64 5.62
C LYS A 97 -4.75 -15.69 5.16
N ALA A 98 -4.47 -14.39 5.23
CA ALA A 98 -5.33 -13.38 4.64
C ALA A 98 -5.27 -13.48 3.11
N GLY A 99 -6.38 -13.18 2.44
CA GLY A 99 -6.38 -13.15 0.97
C GLY A 99 -5.55 -12.00 0.39
N THR A 100 -5.13 -12.17 -0.86
CA THR A 100 -4.30 -11.20 -1.60
C THR A 100 -4.90 -9.80 -1.66
N GLY A 101 -6.22 -9.67 -1.51
CA GLY A 101 -6.88 -8.37 -1.42
C GLY A 101 -6.48 -7.57 -0.18
N ILE A 102 -6.25 -8.21 0.97
CA ILE A 102 -5.74 -7.55 2.18
C ILE A 102 -4.29 -7.10 1.97
N LEU A 103 -3.48 -7.99 1.39
CA LEU A 103 -2.08 -7.70 1.07
C LEU A 103 -1.97 -6.50 0.12
N GLU A 104 -2.88 -6.41 -0.86
CA GLU A 104 -2.95 -5.27 -1.78
C GLU A 104 -3.20 -3.95 -1.04
N ILE A 105 -4.10 -3.94 -0.05
CA ILE A 105 -4.35 -2.73 0.77
C ILE A 105 -3.11 -2.31 1.53
N ILE A 106 -2.44 -3.27 2.18
CA ILE A 106 -1.23 -2.99 2.95
C ILE A 106 -0.13 -2.43 2.04
N ALA A 107 0.13 -3.08 0.89
CA ALA A 107 1.13 -2.60 -0.06
C ALA A 107 0.79 -1.18 -0.58
N ALA A 108 -0.48 -0.93 -0.92
CA ALA A 108 -0.90 0.38 -1.41
C ALA A 108 -0.78 1.48 -0.33
N HIS A 109 -1.06 1.16 0.93
CA HIS A 109 -0.88 2.07 2.06
C HIS A 109 0.58 2.50 2.17
N GLU A 110 1.51 1.53 2.18
CA GLU A 110 2.94 1.81 2.23
C GLU A 110 3.45 2.58 1.00
N PHE A 111 2.88 2.35 -0.18
CA PHE A 111 3.25 3.11 -1.37
C PHE A 111 2.80 4.58 -1.28
N VAL A 112 1.65 4.87 -0.66
CA VAL A 112 1.23 6.26 -0.43
C VAL A 112 2.13 6.95 0.61
N HIS A 113 2.55 6.24 1.66
CA HIS A 113 3.61 6.74 2.54
C HIS A 113 4.91 7.05 1.78
N ALA A 114 5.34 6.15 0.91
CA ALA A 114 6.54 6.34 0.11
C ALA A 114 6.43 7.53 -0.85
N LEU A 115 5.21 7.87 -1.30
CA LEU A 115 4.96 9.04 -2.15
C LEU A 115 4.86 10.37 -1.37
N GLY A 116 5.08 10.36 -0.05
CA GLY A 116 5.27 11.55 0.76
C GLY A 116 4.13 11.90 1.71
N GLN A 117 3.03 11.13 1.75
CA GLN A 117 2.03 11.31 2.81
C GLN A 117 2.49 10.60 4.08
N ALA A 118 3.12 11.33 5.01
CA ALA A 118 3.57 10.77 6.29
C ALA A 118 2.41 10.50 7.27
N GLU A 119 1.47 11.44 7.36
CA GLU A 119 0.39 11.37 8.35
C GLU A 119 -0.74 10.42 7.92
N HIS A 120 -1.23 9.68 8.90
CA HIS A 120 -2.43 8.86 8.74
C HIS A 120 -3.69 9.72 8.71
N SER A 121 -4.69 9.25 7.98
CA SER A 121 -6.02 9.82 7.97
C SER A 121 -7.12 8.76 7.90
N SER A 122 -7.78 8.61 6.76
CA SER A 122 -8.94 7.73 6.55
C SER A 122 -8.78 6.87 5.30
N HIS A 123 -9.75 5.96 5.07
CA HIS A 123 -9.74 5.03 3.95
C HIS A 123 -8.42 4.24 3.87
N LEU A 124 -7.69 4.33 2.75
CA LEU A 124 -6.40 3.68 2.57
C LEU A 124 -5.37 4.14 3.61
N MET A 125 -5.38 5.40 4.05
CA MET A 125 -4.37 5.95 4.94
C MET A 125 -4.77 5.89 6.42
N ALA A 126 -5.72 5.03 6.79
CA ALA A 126 -6.10 4.88 8.19
C ALA A 126 -4.98 4.27 9.06
N GLN A 127 -4.77 4.85 10.25
CA GLN A 127 -3.82 4.33 11.25
C GLN A 127 -4.25 2.98 11.82
N THR A 128 -5.54 2.65 11.83
CA THR A 128 -6.05 1.40 12.41
C THR A 128 -7.01 0.74 11.44
N PHE A 129 -6.73 -0.53 11.16
CA PHE A 129 -7.62 -1.41 10.42
C PHE A 129 -8.06 -2.58 11.30
N TYR A 130 -9.34 -2.92 11.20
CA TYR A 130 -9.90 -4.13 11.76
C TYR A 130 -10.03 -5.17 10.66
N LYS A 131 -9.52 -6.38 10.90
CA LYS A 131 -9.68 -7.50 9.97
C LYS A 131 -11.11 -8.04 10.10
N GLU A 132 -11.85 -8.03 9.00
CA GLU A 132 -13.16 -8.67 8.90
C GLU A 132 -13.02 -9.95 8.05
N PRO A 133 -13.15 -11.13 8.65
CA PRO A 133 -13.02 -12.39 7.92
C PRO A 133 -14.20 -12.58 6.96
N GLY A 134 -13.89 -12.92 5.70
CA GLY A 134 -14.88 -13.46 4.79
C GLY A 134 -15.00 -14.98 4.91
N ASP A 135 -16.02 -15.54 4.25
CA ASP A 135 -16.23 -16.99 4.15
C ASP A 135 -15.01 -17.72 3.55
N ASN A 136 -14.22 -17.02 2.75
CA ASN A 136 -12.94 -17.47 2.22
C ASN A 136 -11.96 -16.30 2.11
N ALA A 137 -10.70 -16.59 1.76
CA ALA A 137 -9.64 -15.59 1.69
C ALA A 137 -9.93 -14.44 0.72
N ALA A 138 -10.59 -14.70 -0.41
CA ALA A 138 -10.96 -13.65 -1.36
C ALA A 138 -12.03 -12.69 -0.80
N GLY A 139 -12.79 -13.13 0.20
CA GLY A 139 -13.80 -12.33 0.90
C GLY A 139 -13.25 -11.46 2.04
N ASP A 140 -11.98 -11.60 2.43
CA ASP A 140 -11.41 -10.84 3.54
C ASP A 140 -11.44 -9.34 3.30
N LYS A 141 -11.74 -8.59 4.36
CA LYS A 141 -11.71 -7.12 4.35
C LYS A 141 -10.88 -6.55 5.51
N LEU A 142 -10.30 -5.38 5.27
CA LEU A 142 -9.87 -4.43 6.28
C LEU A 142 -10.94 -3.36 6.40
N LYS A 143 -11.36 -3.07 7.64
CA LYS A 143 -12.28 -2.00 7.96
C LYS A 143 -11.57 -0.88 8.69
N ALA A 144 -11.74 0.35 8.22
CA ALA A 144 -11.31 1.56 8.91
C ALA A 144 -12.46 2.57 8.91
N GLY A 145 -12.90 2.97 10.11
CA GLY A 145 -14.13 3.75 10.25
C GLY A 145 -15.34 3.05 9.60
N GLY A 146 -16.05 3.77 8.73
CA GLY A 146 -17.19 3.25 7.96
C GLY A 146 -16.83 2.53 6.66
N VAL A 147 -15.55 2.42 6.32
CA VAL A 147 -15.08 1.95 5.00
C VAL A 147 -14.53 0.53 5.09
N LYS A 148 -14.82 -0.29 4.09
CA LYS A 148 -14.30 -1.65 3.94
C LYS A 148 -13.46 -1.75 2.67
N LEU A 149 -12.24 -2.26 2.81
CA LEU A 149 -11.26 -2.44 1.74
C LEU A 149 -10.88 -3.93 1.67
N PRO A 150 -10.62 -4.52 0.48
CA PRO A 150 -10.80 -3.96 -0.85
C PRO A 150 -12.27 -3.71 -1.24
N PRO A 151 -12.55 -2.83 -2.24
CA PRO A 151 -11.58 -2.20 -3.16
C PRO A 151 -10.79 -1.03 -2.54
N LEU A 152 -9.63 -0.69 -3.11
CA LEU A 152 -8.85 0.50 -2.73
C LEU A 152 -9.64 1.79 -2.95
N LEU A 153 -9.53 2.71 -1.99
CA LEU A 153 -10.15 4.03 -1.98
C LEU A 153 -9.18 5.06 -1.39
N LEU A 154 -8.99 6.19 -2.07
CA LEU A 154 -8.26 7.33 -1.53
C LEU A 154 -9.25 8.29 -0.87
N ALA A 155 -8.87 8.82 0.28
CA ALA A 155 -9.60 9.91 0.92
C ALA A 155 -9.26 11.26 0.24
N PRO A 156 -10.14 12.27 0.29
CA PRO A 156 -9.89 13.57 -0.34
C PRO A 156 -8.60 14.25 0.13
N ASP A 157 -8.27 14.14 1.42
CA ASP A 157 -7.04 14.66 2.00
C ASP A 157 -5.79 13.99 1.43
N THR A 158 -5.80 12.67 1.23
CA THR A 158 -4.73 11.97 0.50
C THR A 158 -4.59 12.48 -0.92
N VAL A 159 -5.70 12.76 -1.61
CA VAL A 159 -5.65 13.32 -2.96
C VAL A 159 -5.01 14.70 -2.96
N ASP A 160 -5.40 15.57 -2.03
CA ASP A 160 -4.88 16.93 -1.91
C ASP A 160 -3.40 16.95 -1.53
N THR A 161 -2.98 16.11 -0.56
CA THR A 161 -1.57 15.96 -0.17
C THR A 161 -0.72 15.52 -1.37
N LEU A 162 -1.13 14.45 -2.06
CA LEU A 162 -0.34 13.95 -3.19
C LEU A 162 -0.35 14.93 -4.38
N LYS A 163 -1.43 15.68 -4.61
CA LYS A 163 -1.41 16.77 -5.60
C LYS A 163 -0.44 17.87 -5.23
N GLY A 164 -0.41 18.29 -3.96
CA GLY A 164 0.51 19.33 -3.50
C GLY A 164 1.99 18.97 -3.71
N ILE A 165 2.33 17.68 -3.62
CA ILE A 165 3.70 17.18 -3.83
C ILE A 165 3.98 16.99 -5.34
N TRP A 166 3.03 16.40 -6.06
CA TRP A 166 3.25 15.83 -7.39
C TRP A 166 2.57 16.57 -8.55
N SER A 167 2.05 17.78 -8.33
CA SER A 167 1.52 18.66 -9.40
C SER A 167 2.59 19.03 -10.42
#